data_AF-K5VBD5-F1
#
_entry.id   AF-K5VBD5-F1
#
_cell.length_a   1.000
_cell.length_b   1.000
_cell.length_c   1.000
_cell.angle_alpha   90.00
_cell.angle_beta   90.00
_cell.angle_gamma   90.00
#
_symmetry.space_group_name_H-M   'P 1'
#
loop_
_entity.id
_entity.type
_entity.pdbx_description
1 polymer ?
#
loop_
_entity_poly.entity_id
_entity_poly.type
_entity_poly.pdbx_seq_one_letter_code
_entity_poly.pdbx_strand_id
1 'polypeptide(L)'
;MDMLSQPSINHLPIELLSSILVLWSVVDEDAPWMASCVCHEWRRIVLACPMAWSNVSLILKGPHEPTLEDRAWCIEEEDVEAALSPRDKRRPLDLWFARSCNADLALTILVEQTHPHIEFRIEECIRILECHVNRLRFFSLQVESVYLAESLFSILPRMDLHTLELCIQETSLPRSFRGTHLSAEGYSVPTLWDSVCGARHIEVHGCTPPQRRPEEASKTLALQVTATLVSPRQLASLLADHHNLTLLDVSDIETISGEDAPDGTVALPSL
;
A
#
# COMPACT_ATOMS: atom_id res chain seq x y z
N MET A 1 17.62 -14.96 -50.47
CA MET A 1 16.33 -15.06 -49.74
C MET A 1 16.60 -14.44 -48.40
N ASP A 2 16.48 -13.12 -48.34
CA ASP A 2 16.85 -12.35 -47.15
C ASP A 2 15.85 -12.66 -46.05
N MET A 3 16.33 -13.30 -44.99
CA MET A 3 15.60 -13.33 -43.73
C MET A 3 15.48 -11.88 -43.29
N LEU A 4 14.28 -11.31 -43.44
CA LEU A 4 13.93 -10.04 -42.82
C LEU A 4 14.21 -10.20 -41.33
N SER A 5 15.34 -9.64 -40.88
CA SER A 5 15.72 -9.61 -39.48
C SER A 5 14.56 -8.97 -38.73
N GLN A 6 13.89 -9.74 -37.87
CA GLN A 6 12.84 -9.19 -37.03
C GLN A 6 13.42 -7.95 -36.32
N PRO A 7 12.70 -6.83 -36.30
CA PRO A 7 13.15 -5.65 -35.57
C PRO A 7 13.32 -6.03 -34.11
N SER A 8 14.58 -6.17 -33.68
CA SER A 8 14.90 -6.46 -32.28
C SER A 8 14.57 -5.23 -31.45
N ILE A 9 13.93 -5.46 -30.29
CA ILE A 9 13.69 -4.42 -29.28
C ILE A 9 14.98 -3.69 -28.88
N ASN A 10 16.14 -4.35 -29.01
CA ASN A 10 17.47 -3.78 -28.71
C ASN A 10 17.91 -2.69 -29.70
N HIS A 11 17.19 -2.50 -30.81
CA HIS A 11 17.46 -1.41 -31.76
C HIS A 11 16.59 -0.17 -31.51
N LEU A 12 15.73 -0.19 -30.49
CA LEU A 12 14.98 0.99 -30.10
C LEU A 12 15.93 2.06 -29.52
N PRO A 13 15.64 3.36 -29.75
CA PRO A 13 16.30 4.45 -29.05
C PRO A 13 16.28 4.26 -27.53
N ILE A 14 17.36 4.69 -26.88
CA ILE A 14 17.54 4.55 -25.43
C ILE A 14 16.42 5.22 -24.64
N GLU A 15 15.86 6.31 -25.15
CA GLU A 15 14.74 7.05 -24.53
C GLU A 15 13.46 6.22 -24.53
N LEU A 16 13.19 5.49 -25.62
CA LEU A 16 12.03 4.60 -25.71
C LEU A 16 12.22 3.37 -24.82
N LEU A 17 13.42 2.77 -24.81
CA LEU A 17 13.73 1.66 -23.92
C LEU A 17 13.60 2.06 -22.44
N SER A 18 14.12 3.24 -22.08
CA SER A 18 13.99 3.77 -20.71
C SER A 18 12.52 3.99 -20.33
N SER A 19 11.70 4.53 -21.24
CA SER A 19 10.27 4.72 -21.00
C SER A 19 9.53 3.40 -20.81
N ILE A 20 9.85 2.37 -21.62
CA ILE A 20 9.31 1.02 -21.48
C ILE A 20 9.68 0.44 -20.12
N LEU A 21 10.93 0.60 -19.67
CA LEU A 21 11.39 0.11 -18.37
C LEU A 21 10.66 0.78 -17.21
N VAL A 22 10.44 2.10 -17.29
CA VAL A 22 9.64 2.83 -16.29
C VAL A 22 8.21 2.31 -16.25
N LEU A 23 7.55 2.16 -17.41
CA LEU A 23 6.19 1.61 -17.46
C LEU A 23 6.12 0.17 -16.94
N TRP A 24 7.11 -0.66 -17.27
CA TRP A 24 7.19 -2.02 -16.76
C TRP A 24 7.33 -2.05 -15.23
N SER A 25 8.14 -1.15 -14.65
CA SER A 25 8.29 -1.03 -13.19
C SER A 25 7.04 -0.59 -12.44
N VAL A 26 6.01 -0.11 -13.13
CA VAL A 26 4.70 0.19 -12.53
C VAL A 26 3.84 -1.07 -12.44
N VAL A 27 4.02 -2.02 -13.37
CA VAL A 27 3.19 -3.23 -13.48
C VAL A 27 3.84 -4.43 -12.78
N ASP A 28 5.17 -4.51 -12.79
CA ASP A 28 5.95 -5.61 -12.21
C ASP A 28 7.02 -5.02 -11.29
N GLU A 29 6.88 -5.28 -9.99
CA GLU A 29 7.77 -4.76 -8.95
C GLU A 29 9.23 -5.23 -9.14
N ASP A 30 9.47 -6.36 -9.79
CA ASP A 30 10.80 -6.92 -10.01
C ASP A 30 11.42 -6.44 -11.34
N ALA A 31 10.68 -5.68 -12.15
CA ALA A 31 11.08 -5.29 -13.51
C ALA A 31 12.49 -4.69 -13.62
N PRO A 32 12.93 -3.76 -12.73
CA PRO A 32 14.26 -3.16 -12.87
C PRO A 32 15.38 -4.18 -12.67
N TRP A 33 15.18 -5.13 -11.75
CA TRP A 33 16.10 -6.24 -11.53
C TRP A 33 16.12 -7.19 -12.72
N MET A 34 14.94 -7.57 -13.21
CA MET A 34 14.81 -8.46 -14.35
C MET A 34 15.46 -7.86 -15.60
N ALA A 35 15.23 -6.58 -15.86
CA ALA A 35 15.88 -5.84 -16.93
C ALA A 35 17.41 -5.87 -16.81
N SER A 36 17.96 -5.80 -15.60
CA SER A 36 19.40 -5.89 -15.35
C SER A 36 20.00 -7.26 -15.69
N CYS A 37 19.16 -8.29 -15.81
CA CYS A 37 19.57 -9.66 -16.12
C CYS A 37 19.46 -10.02 -17.62
N VAL A 38 18.75 -9.22 -18.43
CA VAL A 38 18.49 -9.53 -19.85
C VAL A 38 19.77 -9.52 -20.70
N CYS A 39 20.44 -8.37 -20.79
CA CYS A 39 21.71 -8.24 -21.50
C CYS A 39 22.50 -7.02 -20.99
N HIS A 40 23.74 -6.86 -21.44
CA HIS A 40 24.59 -5.73 -21.03
C HIS A 40 23.98 -4.36 -21.34
N GLU A 41 23.30 -4.23 -22.47
CA GLU A 41 22.70 -2.96 -22.87
C GLU A 41 21.51 -2.60 -21.98
N TRP A 42 20.59 -3.54 -21.72
CA TRP A 42 19.46 -3.32 -20.82
C TRP A 42 19.93 -3.01 -19.40
N ARG A 43 20.95 -3.73 -18.92
CA ARG A 43 21.58 -3.43 -17.62
C ARG A 43 22.12 -2.00 -17.57
N ARG A 44 22.82 -1.56 -18.62
CA ARG A 44 23.36 -0.19 -18.69
C ARG A 44 22.24 0.85 -18.66
N ILE A 45 21.17 0.63 -19.41
CA ILE A 45 20.02 1.55 -19.51
C ILE A 45 19.27 1.61 -18.18
N VAL A 46 18.87 0.47 -17.61
CA VAL A 46 18.08 0.44 -16.38
C VAL A 46 18.84 1.02 -15.19
N LEU A 47 20.15 0.78 -15.10
CA LEU A 47 20.99 1.35 -14.04
C LEU A 47 21.20 2.87 -14.20
N ALA A 48 21.00 3.41 -15.40
CA ALA A 48 21.06 4.84 -15.69
C ALA A 48 19.68 5.52 -15.61
N CYS A 49 18.61 4.79 -15.27
CA CYS A 49 17.24 5.29 -15.24
C CYS A 49 16.67 5.25 -13.80
N PRO A 50 16.90 6.28 -12.97
CA PRO A 50 16.44 6.28 -11.57
C PRO A 50 14.93 6.11 -11.40
N MET A 51 14.14 6.62 -12.34
CA MET A 51 12.67 6.48 -12.34
C MET A 51 12.21 5.02 -12.48
N ALA A 52 12.99 4.14 -13.10
CA ALA A 52 12.63 2.72 -13.12
C ALA A 52 12.72 2.09 -11.72
N TRP A 53 13.52 2.69 -10.82
CA TRP A 53 13.71 2.23 -9.44
C TRP A 53 12.88 3.05 -8.43
N SER A 54 11.99 3.95 -8.85
CA SER A 54 11.25 4.80 -7.92
C SER A 54 10.07 4.11 -7.24
N ASN A 55 9.56 3.05 -7.85
CA ASN A 55 8.46 2.25 -7.30
C ASN A 55 9.06 1.13 -6.46
N VAL A 56 8.81 1.17 -5.16
CA VAL A 56 9.30 0.21 -4.17
C VAL A 56 8.11 -0.54 -3.62
N SER A 57 8.11 -1.86 -3.77
CA SER A 57 7.09 -2.72 -3.18
C SER A 57 7.73 -3.59 -2.10
N LEU A 58 7.13 -3.57 -0.91
CA LEU A 58 7.52 -4.37 0.24
C LEU A 58 6.41 -5.36 0.53
N ILE A 59 6.50 -6.54 -0.08
CA ILE A 59 5.58 -7.63 0.22
C ILE A 59 6.12 -8.45 1.39
N LEU A 60 5.48 -8.30 2.54
CA LEU A 60 5.75 -9.05 3.76
C LEU A 60 4.84 -10.28 3.78
N LYS A 61 5.26 -11.32 3.05
CA LYS A 61 4.61 -12.64 3.06
C LYS A 61 4.96 -13.41 4.33
N GLY A 62 3.98 -14.17 4.85
CA GLY A 62 4.25 -15.23 5.80
C GLY A 62 5.13 -16.34 5.16
N PRO A 63 5.80 -17.18 5.96
CA PRO A 63 6.41 -18.40 5.46
C PRO A 63 5.30 -19.19 4.82
N HIS A 64 5.55 -19.68 3.61
CA HIS A 64 4.75 -20.73 3.03
C HIS A 64 4.82 -21.89 4.03
N GLU A 65 3.79 -22.10 4.86
CA GLU A 65 3.64 -23.41 5.47
C GLU A 65 3.28 -24.33 4.30
N PRO A 66 4.15 -25.27 3.92
CA PRO A 66 3.76 -26.26 2.94
C PRO A 66 2.54 -26.96 3.54
N THR A 67 1.42 -26.87 2.83
CA THR A 67 0.20 -27.58 3.18
C THR A 67 0.51 -29.07 3.30
N LEU A 68 -0.32 -29.84 4.00
CA LEU A 68 -0.16 -31.30 4.07
C LEU A 68 -0.19 -31.96 2.67
N GLU A 69 -0.72 -31.27 1.66
CA GLU A 69 -0.66 -31.63 0.24
C GLU A 69 0.75 -31.38 -0.34
N ASP A 70 1.38 -30.23 -0.06
CA ASP A 70 2.77 -29.92 -0.48
C ASP A 70 3.82 -30.88 0.11
N ARG A 71 3.52 -31.51 1.27
CA ARG A 71 4.42 -32.51 1.88
C ARG A 71 4.32 -33.91 1.27
N ALA A 72 3.26 -34.18 0.51
CA ALA A 72 3.01 -35.51 -0.06
C ALA A 72 3.38 -35.60 -1.54
N TRP A 73 3.68 -34.48 -2.20
CA TRP A 73 3.96 -34.44 -3.63
C TRP A 73 5.42 -34.08 -3.88
N CYS A 74 5.96 -34.76 -4.89
CA CYS A 74 7.33 -34.65 -5.36
C CYS A 74 7.71 -33.19 -5.57
N ILE A 75 8.98 -32.83 -5.35
CA ILE A 75 9.55 -31.57 -5.86
C ILE A 75 9.29 -31.60 -7.38
N GLU A 76 8.29 -30.88 -7.86
CA GLU A 76 8.00 -30.82 -9.29
C GLU A 76 9.10 -29.97 -9.96
N GLU A 77 9.40 -30.21 -11.23
CA GLU A 77 10.45 -29.45 -11.94
C GLU A 77 10.20 -27.93 -11.89
N GLU A 78 8.93 -27.53 -11.76
CA GLU A 78 8.50 -26.14 -11.55
C GLU A 78 9.01 -25.52 -10.23
N ASP A 79 9.11 -26.29 -9.14
CA ASP A 79 9.66 -25.80 -7.86
C ASP A 79 11.18 -25.56 -7.95
N VAL A 80 11.88 -26.38 -8.74
CA VAL A 80 13.31 -26.20 -9.03
C VAL A 80 13.51 -24.97 -9.92
N GLU A 81 12.67 -24.78 -10.93
CA GLU A 81 12.68 -23.59 -11.79
C GLU A 81 12.35 -22.32 -11.00
N ALA A 82 11.38 -22.36 -10.08
CA ALA A 82 11.07 -21.27 -9.17
C ALA A 82 12.25 -20.94 -8.23
N ALA A 83 12.92 -21.94 -7.68
CA ALA A 83 14.10 -21.75 -6.83
C ALA A 83 15.30 -21.14 -7.60
N LEU A 84 15.45 -21.49 -8.87
CA LEU A 84 16.48 -20.96 -9.76
C LEU A 84 16.13 -19.57 -10.30
N SER A 85 14.84 -19.26 -10.42
CA SER A 85 14.33 -17.97 -10.89
C SER A 85 14.94 -16.82 -10.09
N PRO A 86 15.40 -15.74 -10.74
CA PRO A 86 15.79 -14.54 -10.03
C PRO A 86 14.57 -13.84 -9.38
N ARG A 87 13.35 -14.06 -9.88
CA ARG A 87 12.11 -13.48 -9.35
C ARG A 87 11.88 -13.89 -7.88
N ASP A 88 11.20 -13.04 -7.12
CA ASP A 88 10.79 -13.27 -5.72
C ASP A 88 11.94 -13.41 -4.69
N LYS A 89 13.21 -13.37 -5.13
CA LYS A 89 14.36 -13.33 -4.22
C LYS A 89 14.47 -11.94 -3.58
N ARG A 90 14.51 -11.89 -2.24
CA ARG A 90 14.65 -10.66 -1.44
C ARG A 90 15.75 -9.76 -2.02
N ARG A 91 15.37 -8.54 -2.39
CA ARG A 91 16.28 -7.51 -2.88
C ARG A 91 16.73 -6.61 -1.73
N PRO A 92 18.01 -6.21 -1.67
CA PRO A 92 18.46 -5.23 -0.68
C PRO A 92 17.79 -3.87 -0.92
N LEU A 93 17.00 -3.40 0.04
CA LEU A 93 16.25 -2.14 -0.06
C LEU A 93 17.16 -0.92 -0.15
N ASP A 94 18.26 -0.95 0.59
CA ASP A 94 19.34 0.03 0.52
C ASP A 94 19.85 0.21 -0.92
N LEU A 95 20.03 -0.91 -1.64
CA LEU A 95 20.46 -0.86 -3.04
C LEU A 95 19.35 -0.31 -3.95
N TRP A 96 18.09 -0.61 -3.66
CA TRP A 96 16.95 -0.03 -4.38
C TRP A 96 16.93 1.50 -4.25
N PHE A 97 17.01 2.01 -3.02
CA PHE A 97 17.00 3.45 -2.76
C PHE A 97 18.25 4.15 -3.30
N ALA A 98 19.41 3.48 -3.31
CA ALA A 98 20.61 4.00 -3.94
C ALA A 98 20.45 4.16 -5.46
N ARG A 99 19.74 3.24 -6.14
CA ARG A 99 19.50 3.29 -7.58
C ARG A 99 18.43 4.31 -7.99
N SER A 100 17.43 4.53 -7.15
CA SER A 100 16.42 5.57 -7.38
C SER A 100 16.98 6.99 -7.21
N CYS A 101 18.19 7.16 -6.67
CA CYS A 101 18.93 8.40 -6.62
C CYS A 101 18.12 9.57 -6.02
N ASN A 102 17.72 10.55 -6.83
CA ASN A 102 16.93 11.72 -6.41
C ASN A 102 15.48 11.68 -6.93
N ALA A 103 15.03 10.57 -7.52
CA ALA A 103 13.66 10.44 -7.97
C ALA A 103 12.69 10.50 -6.78
N ASP A 104 11.52 11.10 -7.01
CA ASP A 104 10.38 10.96 -6.11
C ASP A 104 10.01 9.48 -6.00
N LEU A 105 9.61 9.03 -4.81
CA LEU A 105 9.37 7.62 -4.50
C LEU A 105 7.88 7.32 -4.39
N ALA A 106 7.53 6.12 -4.84
CA ALA A 106 6.28 5.45 -4.54
C ALA A 106 6.59 4.21 -3.71
N LEU A 107 6.02 4.10 -2.52
CA LEU A 107 6.20 2.96 -1.62
C LEU A 107 4.88 2.24 -1.43
N THR A 108 4.86 0.95 -1.72
CA THR A 108 3.75 0.05 -1.41
C THR A 108 4.23 -0.93 -0.35
N ILE A 109 3.49 -1.05 0.76
CA ILE A 109 3.72 -2.07 1.78
C ILE A 109 2.48 -2.96 1.81
N LEU A 110 2.69 -4.24 1.54
CA LEU A 110 1.65 -5.26 1.59
C LEU A 110 2.00 -6.29 2.67
N VAL A 111 1.08 -6.51 3.60
CA VAL A 111 1.20 -7.53 4.65
C VAL A 111 0.09 -8.56 4.46
N GLU A 112 0.46 -9.72 3.89
CA GLU A 112 -0.49 -10.78 3.48
C GLU A 112 -0.86 -11.78 4.60
N GLN A 113 -0.24 -11.67 5.79
CA GLN A 113 -0.54 -12.48 6.99
C GLN A 113 0.20 -11.95 8.23
N THR A 114 -0.46 -11.87 9.39
CA THR A 114 0.24 -11.56 10.66
C THR A 114 1.24 -12.65 11.03
N HIS A 115 2.51 -12.42 10.70
CA HIS A 115 3.61 -13.31 11.00
C HIS A 115 4.26 -12.99 12.36
N PRO A 116 4.68 -13.98 13.16
CA PRO A 116 5.55 -13.73 14.31
C PRO A 116 6.84 -13.04 13.84
N HIS A 117 7.27 -11.93 14.46
CA HIS A 117 8.49 -11.18 14.06
C HIS A 117 8.34 -10.29 12.83
N ILE A 118 7.12 -10.05 12.35
CA ILE A 118 6.90 -9.02 11.31
C ILE A 118 7.36 -7.64 11.80
N GLU A 119 7.26 -7.38 13.10
CA GLU A 119 7.71 -6.16 13.77
C GLU A 119 9.19 -5.86 13.47
N PHE A 120 10.08 -6.86 13.55
CA PHE A 120 11.50 -6.66 13.27
C PHE A 120 11.78 -6.35 11.80
N ARG A 121 11.01 -6.96 10.88
CA ARG A 121 11.13 -6.68 9.44
C ARG A 121 10.67 -5.27 9.12
N ILE A 122 9.56 -4.87 9.72
CA ILE A 122 9.03 -3.52 9.59
C ILE A 122 10.04 -2.51 10.15
N GLU A 123 10.57 -2.71 11.35
CA GLU A 123 11.59 -1.85 11.96
C GLU A 123 12.83 -1.68 11.07
N GLU A 124 13.34 -2.78 10.49
CA GLU A 124 14.45 -2.73 9.55
C GLU A 124 14.11 -1.88 8.32
N CYS A 125 12.92 -2.07 7.74
CA CYS A 125 12.46 -1.31 6.58
C CYS A 125 12.30 0.19 6.91
N ILE A 126 11.72 0.50 8.07
CA ILE A 126 11.52 1.87 8.55
C ILE A 126 12.85 2.58 8.74
N ARG A 127 13.84 1.94 9.36
CA ARG A 127 15.17 2.52 9.54
C ARG A 127 15.83 2.90 8.21
N ILE A 128 15.62 2.10 7.17
CA ILE A 128 16.12 2.42 5.82
C ILE A 128 15.29 3.57 5.22
N LEU A 129 13.96 3.52 5.38
CA LEU A 129 13.02 4.52 4.85
C LEU A 129 13.23 5.92 5.44
N GLU A 130 13.63 6.04 6.70
CA GLU A 130 13.88 7.32 7.38
C GLU A 130 14.82 8.25 6.59
N CYS A 131 15.84 7.67 5.94
CA CYS A 131 16.80 8.43 5.13
C CYS A 131 16.23 8.94 3.79
N HIS A 132 15.04 8.48 3.41
CA HIS A 132 14.45 8.67 2.09
C HIS A 132 13.01 9.22 2.13
N VAL A 133 12.44 9.41 3.32
CA VAL A 133 11.04 9.82 3.52
C VAL A 133 10.71 11.17 2.86
N ASN A 134 11.68 12.08 2.75
CA ASN A 134 11.51 13.39 2.12
C ASN A 134 11.24 13.32 0.61
N ARG A 135 11.57 12.20 -0.04
CA ARG A 135 11.33 11.92 -1.46
C ARG A 135 10.01 11.19 -1.69
N LEU A 136 9.37 10.69 -0.64
CA LEU A 136 8.15 9.91 -0.78
C LEU A 136 6.99 10.83 -1.19
N ARG A 137 6.31 10.49 -2.28
CA ARG A 137 5.11 11.20 -2.77
C ARG A 137 3.88 10.33 -2.81
N PHE A 138 4.06 9.03 -2.94
CA PHE A 138 3.00 8.06 -2.96
C PHE A 138 3.28 7.00 -1.90
N PHE A 139 2.29 6.71 -1.07
CA PHE A 139 2.36 5.65 -0.08
C PHE A 139 1.08 4.82 -0.14
N SER A 140 1.23 3.51 -0.31
CA SER A 140 0.13 2.55 -0.28
C SER A 140 0.40 1.52 0.81
N LEU A 141 -0.56 1.34 1.73
CA LEU A 141 -0.49 0.35 2.79
C LEU A 141 -1.67 -0.61 2.66
N GLN A 142 -1.36 -1.89 2.52
CA GLN A 142 -2.34 -2.97 2.46
C GLN A 142 -2.10 -3.94 3.61
N VAL A 143 -3.08 -4.09 4.50
CA VAL A 143 -2.98 -4.93 5.70
C VAL A 143 -4.29 -5.66 5.97
N GLU A 144 -4.22 -6.76 6.71
CA GLU A 144 -5.40 -7.55 7.07
C GLU A 144 -6.23 -6.96 8.23
N SER A 145 -5.66 -6.01 8.99
CA SER A 145 -6.28 -5.52 10.21
C SER A 145 -5.94 -4.06 10.52
N VAL A 146 -6.94 -3.34 11.04
CA VAL A 146 -6.82 -1.96 11.57
C VAL A 146 -5.77 -1.87 12.66
N TYR A 147 -5.66 -2.87 13.54
CA TYR A 147 -4.66 -2.84 14.62
C TYR A 147 -3.23 -2.87 14.07
N LEU A 148 -3.01 -3.59 12.97
CA LEU A 148 -1.72 -3.61 12.30
C LEU A 148 -1.45 -2.28 11.59
N ALA A 149 -2.45 -1.71 10.91
CA ALA A 149 -2.33 -0.37 10.32
C ALA A 149 -1.94 0.66 11.40
N GLU A 150 -2.65 0.70 12.53
CA GLU A 150 -2.36 1.62 13.64
C GLU A 150 -0.96 1.40 14.21
N SER A 151 -0.57 0.15 14.41
CA SER A 151 0.79 -0.17 14.89
C SER A 151 1.85 0.34 13.92
N LEU A 152 1.64 0.19 12.60
CA LEU A 152 2.55 0.68 11.57
C LEU A 152 2.62 2.22 11.54
N PHE A 153 1.48 2.91 11.54
CA PHE A 153 1.47 4.36 11.52
C PHE A 153 2.08 4.97 12.78
N SER A 154 2.03 4.28 13.93
CA SER A 154 2.67 4.74 15.17
C SER A 154 4.20 4.76 15.12
N ILE A 155 4.82 4.00 14.23
CA ILE A 155 6.29 3.88 14.08
C ILE A 155 6.82 4.46 12.77
N LEU A 156 5.96 4.72 11.79
CA LEU A 156 6.37 5.34 10.54
C LEU A 156 6.83 6.79 10.76
N PRO A 157 7.91 7.23 10.08
CA PRO A 157 8.32 8.62 10.12
C PRO A 157 7.25 9.51 9.47
N ARG A 158 7.23 10.79 9.84
CA ARG A 158 6.30 11.74 9.22
C ARG A 158 6.61 11.95 7.73
N MET A 159 5.59 11.84 6.89
CA MET A 159 5.67 11.84 5.43
C MET A 159 4.83 12.98 4.84
N ASP A 160 5.40 13.74 3.90
CA ASP A 160 4.69 14.75 3.11
C ASP A 160 4.31 14.17 1.75
N LEU A 161 3.08 13.65 1.67
CA LEU A 161 2.61 12.84 0.55
C LEU A 161 1.77 13.66 -0.43
N HIS A 162 1.77 13.24 -1.69
CA HIS A 162 0.77 13.66 -2.67
C HIS A 162 -0.43 12.71 -2.67
N THR A 163 -0.17 11.42 -2.56
CA THR A 163 -1.18 10.35 -2.58
C THR A 163 -0.96 9.38 -1.43
N LEU A 164 -2.05 9.05 -0.75
CA LEU A 164 -2.13 8.05 0.29
C LEU A 164 -3.20 7.03 -0.10
N GLU A 165 -2.86 5.76 -0.08
CA GLU A 165 -3.79 4.64 -0.19
C GLU A 165 -3.66 3.77 1.05
N LEU A 166 -4.79 3.48 1.70
CA LEU A 166 -4.86 2.57 2.84
C LEU A 166 -5.96 1.56 2.59
N CYS A 167 -5.58 0.29 2.44
CA CYS A 167 -6.51 -0.80 2.24
C CYS A 167 -6.44 -1.78 3.41
N ILE A 168 -7.57 -1.94 4.09
CA ILE A 168 -7.74 -2.94 5.13
C ILE A 168 -8.59 -4.06 4.57
N GLN A 169 -7.93 -5.18 4.27
CA GLN A 169 -8.58 -6.39 3.82
C GLN A 169 -9.03 -7.18 5.06
N GLU A 170 -10.23 -6.91 5.58
CA GLU A 170 -10.77 -7.75 6.65
C GLU A 170 -11.01 -9.17 6.11
N THR A 171 -10.01 -10.04 6.28
CA THR A 171 -10.25 -11.47 6.26
C THR A 171 -11.11 -11.77 7.47
N SER A 172 -12.29 -12.36 7.25
CA SER A 172 -13.25 -12.68 8.31
C SER A 172 -12.53 -13.14 9.57
N LEU A 173 -12.59 -12.33 10.64
CA LEU A 173 -11.84 -12.57 11.87
C LEU A 173 -11.92 -14.05 12.26
N PRO A 174 -10.80 -14.70 12.65
CA PRO A 174 -10.81 -16.06 13.15
C PRO A 174 -11.91 -16.21 14.21
N ARG A 175 -12.66 -17.32 14.16
CA ARG A 175 -13.86 -17.56 15.00
C ARG A 175 -13.63 -17.30 16.50
N SER A 176 -12.38 -17.33 16.97
CA SER A 176 -11.96 -17.01 18.34
C SER A 176 -12.15 -15.55 18.76
N PHE A 177 -12.33 -14.60 17.82
CA PHE A 177 -12.58 -13.19 18.12
C PHE A 177 -14.06 -12.78 18.06
N ARG A 178 -14.97 -13.70 17.66
CA ARG A 178 -16.42 -13.50 17.76
C ARG A 178 -16.84 -13.53 19.23
N GLY A 179 -16.93 -12.37 19.85
CA GLY A 179 -17.34 -12.25 21.25
C GLY A 179 -16.97 -10.92 21.91
N THR A 180 -16.10 -10.14 21.28
CA THR A 180 -16.00 -8.71 21.61
C THR A 180 -17.06 -7.98 20.80
N HIS A 181 -18.05 -7.39 21.49
CA HIS A 181 -18.99 -6.44 20.89
C HIS A 181 -18.17 -5.26 20.35
N LEU A 182 -17.75 -5.37 19.09
CA LEU A 182 -17.12 -4.30 18.36
C LEU A 182 -18.25 -3.34 17.98
N SER A 183 -18.09 -2.08 18.40
CA SER A 183 -19.05 -1.00 18.21
C SER A 183 -19.58 -1.02 16.77
N ALA A 184 -20.87 -0.71 16.59
CA ALA A 184 -21.47 -0.52 15.28
C ALA A 184 -20.78 0.61 14.46
N GLU A 185 -19.92 1.41 15.10
CA GLU A 185 -19.11 2.45 14.48
C GLU A 185 -17.86 1.86 13.82
N GLY A 186 -17.66 2.15 12.52
CA GLY A 186 -16.54 1.63 11.74
C GLY A 186 -15.16 1.91 12.35
N TYR A 187 -14.23 1.01 12.08
CA TYR A 187 -12.85 1.11 12.55
C TYR A 187 -12.15 2.34 11.99
N SER A 188 -11.33 2.99 12.81
CA SER A 188 -10.47 4.11 12.39
C SER A 188 -9.01 3.82 12.75
N VAL A 189 -8.09 4.53 12.12
CA VAL A 189 -6.63 4.44 12.36
C VAL A 189 -6.16 5.80 12.91
N PRO A 190 -6.35 6.09 14.22
CA PRO A 190 -6.11 7.42 14.79
C PRO A 190 -4.74 8.02 14.49
N THR A 191 -3.69 7.20 14.50
CA THR A 191 -2.29 7.66 14.29
C THR A 191 -1.98 8.01 12.83
N LEU A 192 -2.90 7.77 11.89
CA LEU A 192 -2.70 8.02 10.46
C LEU A 192 -2.19 9.45 10.18
N TRP A 193 -2.83 10.45 10.77
CA TRP A 193 -2.50 11.86 10.54
C TRP A 193 -1.30 12.37 11.34
N ASP A 194 -0.82 11.60 12.32
CA ASP A 194 0.45 11.93 12.98
C ASP A 194 1.63 11.68 12.03
N SER A 195 1.49 10.69 11.15
CA SER A 195 2.52 10.26 10.22
C SER A 195 2.33 10.78 8.80
N VAL A 196 1.14 11.25 8.41
CA VAL A 196 0.87 11.75 7.05
C VAL A 196 0.43 13.21 7.05
N CYS A 197 1.16 14.05 6.30
CA CYS A 197 0.75 15.41 5.99
C CYS A 197 0.72 15.66 4.47
N GLY A 198 0.06 16.75 4.07
CA GLY A 198 0.10 17.25 2.68
C GLY A 198 -0.67 16.45 1.63
N ALA A 199 -1.14 15.24 1.97
CA ALA A 199 -1.87 14.35 1.07
C ALA A 199 -3.03 15.06 0.35
N ARG A 200 -2.99 15.04 -0.99
CA ARG A 200 -3.99 15.64 -1.89
C ARG A 200 -5.01 14.61 -2.38
N HIS A 201 -4.57 13.38 -2.58
CA HIS A 201 -5.41 12.25 -2.96
C HIS A 201 -5.35 11.23 -1.83
N ILE A 202 -6.51 10.88 -1.29
CA ILE A 202 -6.63 9.98 -0.16
C ILE A 202 -7.65 8.92 -0.55
N GLU A 203 -7.21 7.67 -0.53
CA GLU A 203 -8.06 6.51 -0.69
C GLU A 203 -7.96 5.68 0.57
N VAL A 204 -9.11 5.40 1.18
CA VAL A 204 -9.22 4.46 2.30
C VAL A 204 -10.27 3.40 1.98
N HIS A 205 -9.92 2.15 2.24
CA HIS A 205 -10.77 0.99 2.05
C HIS A 205 -10.82 0.19 3.35
N GLY A 206 -12.01 -0.17 3.82
CA GLY A 206 -12.18 -0.96 5.04
C GLY A 206 -11.96 -0.20 6.36
N CYS A 207 -11.74 1.13 6.32
CA CYS A 207 -11.70 1.97 7.53
C CYS A 207 -12.24 3.39 7.32
N THR A 208 -12.75 3.97 8.42
CA THR A 208 -13.16 5.37 8.49
C THR A 208 -11.91 6.23 8.73
N PRO A 209 -11.62 7.23 7.87
CA PRO A 209 -10.50 8.12 8.10
C PRO A 209 -10.74 8.94 9.39
N PRO A 210 -9.73 9.11 10.25
CA PRO A 210 -9.88 9.93 11.45
C PRO A 210 -10.12 11.40 11.08
N GLN A 211 -10.67 12.17 12.02
CA GLN A 211 -10.88 13.60 11.79
C GLN A 211 -9.52 14.31 11.61
N ARG A 212 -9.38 15.03 10.51
CA ARG A 212 -8.15 15.73 10.16
C ARG A 212 -8.20 17.18 10.66
N ARG A 213 -7.03 17.78 10.89
CA ARG A 213 -6.95 19.22 11.20
C ARG A 213 -7.46 20.02 9.99
N PRO A 214 -8.25 21.09 10.18
CA PRO A 214 -8.85 21.85 9.07
C PRO A 214 -7.83 22.38 8.05
N GLU A 215 -6.65 22.81 8.51
CA GLU A 215 -5.57 23.29 7.64
C GLU A 215 -5.06 22.21 6.67
N GLU A 216 -5.00 20.96 7.11
CA GLU A 216 -4.55 19.86 6.25
C GLU A 216 -5.69 19.29 5.41
N ALA A 217 -6.91 19.22 5.96
CA ALA A 217 -8.12 18.83 5.23
C ALA A 217 -8.35 19.73 4.00
N SER A 218 -8.03 21.03 4.12
CA SER A 218 -8.10 21.97 3.01
C SER A 218 -7.15 21.67 1.84
N LYS A 219 -6.11 20.84 2.05
CA LYS A 219 -5.17 20.45 0.97
C LYS A 219 -5.65 19.26 0.16
N THR A 220 -6.61 18.50 0.70
CA THR A 220 -7.19 17.32 0.04
C THR A 220 -8.05 17.77 -1.13
N LEU A 221 -7.76 17.22 -2.32
CA LEU A 221 -8.49 17.46 -3.56
C LEU A 221 -9.38 16.27 -3.94
N ALA A 222 -8.99 15.06 -3.55
CA ALA A 222 -9.74 13.84 -3.82
C ALA A 222 -9.78 12.97 -2.57
N LEU A 223 -10.99 12.52 -2.20
CA LEU A 223 -11.22 11.60 -1.10
C LEU A 223 -12.08 10.45 -1.60
N GLN A 224 -11.58 9.24 -1.43
CA GLN A 224 -12.29 8.00 -1.71
C GLN A 224 -12.36 7.18 -0.42
N VAL A 225 -13.58 6.80 -0.04
CA VAL A 225 -13.85 5.99 1.14
C VAL A 225 -14.75 4.84 0.71
N THR A 226 -14.26 3.61 0.83
CA THR A 226 -14.94 2.43 0.28
C THR A 226 -15.01 1.29 1.29
N ALA A 227 -16.08 0.48 1.24
CA ALA A 227 -16.29 -0.69 2.09
C ALA A 227 -16.19 -0.39 3.60
N THR A 228 -16.91 0.64 4.07
CA THR A 228 -16.80 1.16 5.44
C THR A 228 -18.15 1.38 6.09
N LEU A 229 -18.25 1.10 7.39
CA LEU A 229 -19.38 1.47 8.23
C LEU A 229 -19.25 2.93 8.68
N VAL A 230 -19.93 3.85 8.00
CA VAL A 230 -19.89 5.29 8.32
C VAL A 230 -21.30 5.80 8.59
N SER A 231 -21.51 6.39 9.77
CA SER A 231 -22.77 7.08 10.05
C SER A 231 -22.88 8.40 9.25
N PRO A 232 -24.08 8.85 8.87
CA PRO A 232 -24.26 10.13 8.19
C PRO A 232 -23.65 11.33 8.92
N ARG A 233 -23.64 11.29 10.27
CA ARG A 233 -23.03 12.33 11.12
C ARG A 233 -21.51 12.35 11.01
N GLN A 234 -20.87 11.17 11.03
CA GLN A 234 -19.42 11.07 10.87
C GLN A 234 -18.98 11.54 9.48
N LEU A 235 -19.71 11.14 8.43
CA LEU A 235 -19.44 11.62 7.07
C LEU A 235 -19.58 13.14 6.97
N ALA A 236 -20.65 13.70 7.55
CA ALA A 236 -20.84 15.15 7.57
C ALA A 236 -19.72 15.88 8.34
N SER A 237 -19.29 15.35 9.48
CA SER A 237 -18.15 15.92 10.22
C SER A 237 -16.84 15.82 9.46
N LEU A 238 -16.63 14.72 8.73
CA LEU A 238 -15.42 14.52 7.95
C LEU A 238 -15.35 15.51 6.79
N LEU A 239 -16.47 15.70 6.09
CA LEU A 239 -16.55 16.62 4.95
C LEU A 239 -16.56 18.10 5.35
N ALA A 240 -16.93 18.43 6.59
CA ALA A 240 -17.04 19.81 7.06
C ALA A 240 -15.73 20.61 6.87
N ASP A 241 -14.58 19.94 7.02
CA ASP A 241 -13.26 20.55 6.95
C ASP A 241 -12.61 20.51 5.54
N HIS A 242 -13.25 19.82 4.58
CA HIS A 242 -12.70 19.56 3.24
C HIS A 242 -13.21 20.54 2.17
N HIS A 243 -12.84 21.81 2.28
CA HIS A 243 -13.40 22.87 1.40
C HIS A 243 -12.91 22.84 -0.06
N ASN A 244 -11.76 22.23 -0.35
CA ASN A 244 -11.17 22.21 -1.69
C ASN A 244 -11.39 20.87 -2.42
N LEU A 245 -12.30 20.04 -1.92
CA LEU A 245 -12.56 18.73 -2.48
C LEU A 245 -13.17 18.85 -3.89
N THR A 246 -12.51 18.22 -4.87
CA THR A 246 -12.96 18.15 -6.27
C THR A 246 -13.57 16.80 -6.62
N LEU A 247 -13.15 15.74 -5.93
CA LEU A 247 -13.64 14.38 -6.10
C LEU A 247 -13.97 13.78 -4.73
N LEU A 248 -15.22 13.34 -4.59
CA LEU A 248 -15.69 12.53 -3.47
C LEU A 248 -16.24 11.22 -4.03
N ASP A 249 -15.63 10.11 -3.66
CA ASP A 249 -16.19 8.78 -3.90
C ASP A 249 -16.50 8.14 -2.55
N VAL A 250 -17.76 7.77 -2.34
CA VAL A 250 -18.18 7.05 -1.14
C VAL A 250 -19.04 5.89 -1.60
N SER A 251 -18.44 4.69 -1.59
CA SER A 251 -19.04 3.47 -2.14
C SER A 251 -19.07 2.38 -1.08
N ASP A 252 -20.02 1.44 -1.19
CA ASP A 252 -20.17 0.30 -0.28
C ASP A 252 -20.24 0.70 1.21
N ILE A 253 -20.97 1.77 1.51
CA ILE A 253 -21.27 2.17 2.89
C ILE A 253 -22.46 1.37 3.39
N GLU A 254 -22.29 0.57 4.45
CA GLU A 254 -23.45 0.10 5.19
C GLU A 254 -23.83 1.18 6.22
N THR A 255 -25.01 1.76 6.06
CA THR A 255 -25.52 2.72 7.03
C THR A 255 -25.97 1.96 8.27
N ILE A 256 -25.46 2.35 9.44
CA ILE A 256 -25.98 1.90 10.73
C ILE A 256 -27.44 2.37 10.81
N SER A 257 -28.39 1.49 10.51
CA SER A 257 -29.81 1.71 10.77
C SER A 257 -30.00 1.82 12.28
N GLY A 258 -30.62 2.91 12.74
CA GLY A 258 -30.77 3.24 14.16
C GLY A 258 -31.63 2.30 15.01
N GLU A 259 -31.83 1.04 14.61
CA GLU A 259 -32.51 0.03 15.43
C GLU A 259 -31.57 -0.71 16.39
N ASP A 260 -30.24 -0.60 16.23
CA ASP A 260 -29.24 -1.19 17.14
C ASP A 260 -28.48 -0.14 17.97
N ALA A 261 -29.09 1.03 18.21
CA ALA A 261 -28.59 1.93 19.25
C ALA A 261 -28.88 1.27 20.62
N PRO A 262 -27.88 1.06 21.50
CA PRO A 262 -28.16 0.57 22.85
C PRO A 262 -29.09 1.58 23.53
N ASP A 263 -30.25 1.12 24.00
CA ASP A 263 -31.30 1.89 24.68
C ASP A 263 -30.71 2.93 25.65
N GLY A 264 -30.48 4.13 25.12
CA GLY A 264 -30.09 5.31 25.86
C GLY A 264 -31.33 6.16 25.98
N THR A 265 -32.11 5.95 27.03
CA THR A 265 -33.30 6.72 27.38
C THR A 265 -32.97 8.21 27.41
N VAL A 266 -33.27 8.94 26.34
CA VAL A 266 -33.22 10.41 26.35
C VAL A 266 -34.54 10.91 26.90
N ALA A 267 -34.56 11.22 28.19
CA ALA A 267 -35.62 12.01 28.79
C ALA A 267 -35.61 13.42 28.17
N LEU A 268 -36.67 13.77 27.45
CA LEU A 268 -36.92 15.14 27.02
C LEU A 268 -37.30 15.98 28.25
N PRO A 269 -36.76 17.21 28.41
CA PRO A 269 -37.26 18.12 29.42
C PRO A 269 -38.63 18.65 28.99
N SER A 270 -39.63 18.44 29.83
CA SER A 270 -40.95 19.05 29.71
C SER A 270 -40.86 20.57 29.93
N LEU A 271 -41.42 21.32 28.97
CA LEU A 271 -41.88 22.70 29.18
C LEU A 271 -43.29 22.67 29.76
#